data_AF-A0A7J8U6G8-F1
#
_entry.id   AF-A0A7J8U6G8-F1
#
_cell.length_a   1.000
_cell.length_b   1.000
_cell.length_c   1.000
_cell.angle_alpha   90.00
_cell.angle_beta   90.00
_cell.angle_gamma   90.00
#
_symmetry.space_group_name_H-M   'P 1'
#
loop_
_entity.id
_entity.type
_entity.pdbx_description
1 polymer ?
#
loop_
_entity_poly.entity_id
_entity_poly.type
_entity_poly.pdbx_seq_one_letter_code
_entity_poly.pdbx_strand_id
1 'polypeptide(L)'
;GIVTRRPLVLQLHKSDEGTREYAEFLHLPRKRFTHFAAVRKEIQDETDRETGRTKQISSVPIHLSIFSPNVVNLTLVDLPGLTKVAVEGQPESIVQDIENMVRSYIEKPNCIILAISPANQDLATSDAIKISREVDPTGERTLGVLTKIDLMDKGTDAVDILEGKSYRLKFPWVGVVNRSQADINKNVDMIAARRREREYFASTPEYRHLAHRMGSEHLAKMLS
;
A
#
# COMPACT_ATOMS: atom_id res chain seq x y z
N GLY A 1 -1.88 -11.94 -10.17
CA GLY A 1 -3.19 -12.33 -9.58
C GLY A 1 -3.46 -11.46 -8.37
N ILE A 2 -4.70 -11.45 -7.88
CA ILE A 2 -5.07 -10.72 -6.65
C ILE A 2 -4.34 -11.38 -5.46
N VAL A 3 -3.51 -10.60 -4.76
CA VAL A 3 -2.76 -11.08 -3.58
C VAL A 3 -3.58 -10.82 -2.32
N THR A 4 -3.93 -9.57 -2.07
CA THR A 4 -4.82 -9.17 -0.97
C THR A 4 -6.28 -9.44 -1.38
N ARG A 5 -6.92 -10.44 -0.74
CA ARG A 5 -8.31 -10.87 -1.02
C ARG A 5 -9.31 -10.46 0.06
N ARG A 6 -8.82 -9.94 1.18
CA ARG A 6 -9.61 -9.44 2.32
C ARG A 6 -9.00 -8.13 2.79
N PRO A 7 -9.80 -7.17 3.29
CA PRO A 7 -9.26 -6.02 4.00
C PRO A 7 -8.41 -6.46 5.20
N LEU A 8 -7.25 -5.86 5.38
CA LEU A 8 -6.43 -6.02 6.59
C LEU A 8 -6.43 -4.69 7.34
N VAL A 9 -7.12 -4.67 8.48
CA VAL A 9 -7.11 -3.53 9.40
C VAL A 9 -5.97 -3.75 10.39
N LEU A 10 -4.87 -3.04 10.14
CA LEU A 10 -3.66 -3.07 10.94
C LEU A 10 -3.64 -1.91 11.93
N GLN A 11 -3.60 -2.21 13.22
CA GLN A 11 -3.46 -1.22 14.29
C GLN A 11 -2.04 -1.29 14.85
N LEU A 12 -1.32 -0.18 14.76
CA LEU A 12 -0.03 -0.01 15.42
C LEU A 12 -0.28 0.59 16.81
N HIS A 13 0.29 -0.03 17.83
CA HIS A 13 0.24 0.41 19.21
C HIS A 13 1.65 0.70 19.69
N LYS A 14 1.90 1.94 20.12
CA LYS A 14 3.16 2.31 20.74
C LYS A 14 3.22 1.66 22.12
N SER A 15 4.23 0.82 22.34
CA SER A 15 4.54 0.24 23.66
C SER A 15 5.67 0.98 24.35
N ASP A 16 5.85 0.72 25.65
CA ASP A 16 6.95 1.30 26.42
C ASP A 16 8.31 0.83 25.91
N GLU A 17 9.33 1.69 26.03
CA GLU A 17 10.70 1.36 25.65
C GLU A 17 11.20 0.12 26.41
N GLY A 18 11.95 -0.75 25.70
CA GLY A 18 12.42 -2.02 26.24
C GLY A 18 11.40 -3.17 26.20
N THR A 19 10.15 -2.91 25.82
CA THR A 19 9.15 -3.97 25.61
C THR A 19 9.45 -4.75 24.32
N ARG A 20 9.34 -6.08 24.39
CA ARG A 20 9.52 -6.94 23.21
C ARG A 20 8.36 -6.75 22.23
N GLU A 21 8.68 -6.56 20.95
CA GLU A 21 7.68 -6.42 19.90
C GLU A 21 6.87 -7.71 19.72
N TYR A 22 5.55 -7.55 19.54
CA TYR A 22 4.65 -8.66 19.26
C TYR A 22 3.43 -8.20 18.46
N ALA A 23 2.72 -9.16 17.88
CA ALA A 23 1.45 -8.94 17.21
C ALA A 23 0.37 -9.86 17.76
N GLU A 24 -0.89 -9.41 17.70
CA GLU A 24 -2.08 -10.17 18.09
C GLU A 24 -3.14 -10.07 16.99
N PHE A 25 -3.84 -11.16 16.74
CA PHE A 25 -4.97 -11.18 15.83
C PHE A 25 -6.28 -11.24 16.62
N LEU A 26 -7.30 -10.51 16.18
CA LEU A 26 -8.60 -10.50 16.85
C LEU A 26 -9.26 -11.89 16.84
N HIS A 27 -9.09 -12.66 15.76
CA HIS A 27 -9.66 -14.01 15.63
C HIS A 27 -8.90 -15.09 16.44
N LEU A 28 -7.72 -14.75 16.99
CA LEU A 28 -6.92 -15.63 17.86
C LEU A 28 -6.58 -14.91 19.18
N PRO A 29 -7.58 -14.63 20.02
CA PRO A 29 -7.34 -13.90 21.27
C PRO A 29 -6.34 -14.65 22.15
N ARG A 30 -5.47 -13.90 22.83
CA ARG A 30 -4.41 -14.40 23.74
C ARG A 30 -3.23 -15.10 23.06
N LYS A 31 -3.15 -15.11 21.72
CA LYS A 31 -1.98 -15.62 20.99
C LYS A 31 -1.09 -14.46 20.54
N ARG A 32 0.13 -14.39 21.10
CA ARG A 32 1.14 -13.40 20.72
C ARG A 32 2.09 -13.97 19.67
N PHE A 33 2.31 -13.19 18.62
CA PHE A 33 3.23 -13.51 17.54
C PHE A 33 4.47 -12.62 17.67
N THR A 34 5.63 -13.21 17.93
CA THR A 34 6.91 -12.48 18.03
C THR A 34 7.75 -12.56 16.75
N HIS A 35 7.27 -13.28 15.74
CA HIS A 35 7.96 -13.47 14.46
C HIS A 35 7.06 -13.02 13.31
N PHE A 36 7.48 -11.98 12.57
CA PHE A 36 6.73 -11.44 11.43
C PHE A 36 6.45 -12.46 10.32
N ALA A 37 7.32 -13.47 10.14
CA ALA A 37 7.07 -14.56 9.21
C ALA A 37 5.80 -15.37 9.59
N ALA A 38 5.58 -15.60 10.88
CA ALA A 38 4.39 -16.28 11.38
C ALA A 38 3.14 -15.42 11.24
N VAL A 39 3.26 -14.09 11.44
CA VAL A 39 2.16 -13.13 11.19
C VAL A 39 1.72 -13.18 9.73
N ARG A 40 2.66 -13.12 8.77
CA ARG A 40 2.34 -13.22 7.34
C ARG A 40 1.66 -14.54 6.98
N LYS A 41 2.16 -15.65 7.54
CA LYS A 41 1.55 -16.97 7.33
C LYS A 41 0.12 -17.02 7.88
N GLU A 42 -0.12 -16.47 9.07
CA GLU A 42 -1.46 -16.42 9.66
C GLU A 42 -2.43 -15.58 8.83
N ILE A 43 -2.01 -14.43 8.28
CA ILE A 43 -2.85 -13.62 7.37
C ILE A 43 -3.29 -14.46 6.16
N GLN A 44 -2.36 -15.24 5.58
CA GLN A 44 -2.66 -16.10 4.45
C GLN A 44 -3.58 -17.25 4.84
N ASP A 45 -3.29 -17.96 5.94
CA ASP A 45 -4.08 -19.08 6.44
C ASP A 45 -5.52 -18.64 6.81
N GLU A 46 -5.68 -17.44 7.38
CA GLU A 46 -6.98 -16.85 7.72
C GLU A 46 -7.74 -16.37 6.48
N THR A 47 -7.03 -15.85 5.47
CA THR A 47 -7.65 -15.51 4.18
C THR A 47 -8.17 -16.77 3.46
N ASP A 48 -7.37 -17.83 3.44
CA ASP A 48 -7.73 -19.10 2.79
C ASP A 48 -8.86 -19.84 3.52
N ARG A 49 -8.98 -19.71 4.85
CA ARG A 49 -10.10 -20.26 5.62
C ARG A 49 -11.44 -19.64 5.23
N GLU A 50 -11.46 -18.32 5.06
CA GLU A 50 -12.69 -17.57 4.77
C GLU A 50 -13.08 -17.63 3.29
N THR A 51 -12.11 -17.46 2.38
CA THR A 51 -12.37 -17.35 0.92
C THR A 51 -12.22 -18.68 0.17
N GLY A 52 -11.89 -19.74 0.90
CA GLY A 52 -11.41 -20.99 0.33
C GLY A 52 -10.06 -20.83 -0.38
N ARG A 53 -9.62 -21.90 -1.05
CA ARG A 53 -8.44 -21.87 -1.94
C ARG A 53 -8.73 -21.27 -3.31
N THR A 54 -9.96 -20.80 -3.52
CA THR A 54 -10.42 -20.14 -4.75
C THR A 54 -9.99 -18.67 -4.78
N LYS A 55 -9.97 -18.07 -5.97
CA LYS A 55 -9.63 -16.64 -6.18
C LYS A 55 -10.74 -15.68 -5.71
N GLN A 56 -11.57 -16.10 -4.75
CA GLN A 56 -12.65 -15.29 -4.21
C GLN A 56 -12.12 -14.22 -3.25
N ILE A 57 -12.94 -13.21 -2.99
CA ILE A 57 -12.67 -12.14 -2.03
C ILE A 57 -13.70 -12.20 -0.92
N SER A 58 -13.39 -11.60 0.23
CA SER A 58 -14.37 -11.38 1.29
C SER A 58 -14.21 -9.96 1.84
N SER A 59 -15.33 -9.29 2.10
CA SER A 59 -15.37 -7.98 2.75
C SER A 59 -15.14 -8.05 4.25
N VAL A 60 -15.08 -9.26 4.84
CA VAL A 60 -14.83 -9.45 6.27
C VAL A 60 -13.36 -9.16 6.56
N PRO A 61 -13.04 -8.10 7.33
CA PRO A 61 -11.66 -7.70 7.57
C PRO A 61 -10.91 -8.68 8.48
N ILE A 62 -9.60 -8.77 8.29
CA ILE A 62 -8.67 -9.33 9.25
C ILE A 62 -8.18 -8.19 10.15
N HIS A 63 -8.36 -8.33 11.46
CA HIS A 63 -7.88 -7.35 12.44
C HIS A 63 -6.56 -7.82 13.05
N LEU A 64 -5.53 -7.00 12.88
CA LEU A 64 -4.17 -7.25 13.35
C LEU A 64 -3.69 -6.06 14.18
N SER A 65 -3.24 -6.31 15.40
CA SER A 65 -2.59 -5.31 16.25
C SER A 65 -1.10 -5.61 16.36
N ILE A 66 -0.23 -4.62 16.13
CA ILE A 66 1.22 -4.72 16.32
C ILE A 66 1.63 -3.76 17.43
N PHE A 67 2.32 -4.30 18.44
CA PHE A 67 2.84 -3.56 19.58
C PHE A 67 4.35 -3.42 19.43
N SER A 68 4.83 -2.18 19.38
CA SER A 68 6.26 -1.87 19.25
C SER A 68 6.59 -0.51 19.89
N PRO A 69 7.77 -0.34 20.49
CA PRO A 69 8.21 0.98 20.98
C PRO A 69 8.60 1.92 19.83
N ASN A 70 8.81 1.38 18.62
CA ASN A 70 9.33 2.08 17.45
C ASN A 70 8.22 2.59 16.51
N VAL A 71 6.95 2.49 16.91
CA VAL A 71 5.80 2.91 16.09
C VAL A 71 4.97 3.97 16.81
N VAL A 72 4.12 4.66 16.04
CA VAL A 72 3.08 5.55 16.57
C VAL A 72 1.74 4.82 16.62
N ASN A 73 0.80 5.34 17.40
CA ASN A 73 -0.56 4.83 17.41
C ASN A 73 -1.26 5.22 16.09
N LEU A 74 -1.45 4.25 15.19
CA LEU A 74 -2.00 4.47 13.85
C LEU A 74 -2.83 3.27 13.41
N THR A 75 -3.91 3.52 12.67
CA THR A 75 -4.63 2.47 11.94
C THR A 75 -4.33 2.57 10.45
N LEU A 76 -3.84 1.47 9.88
CA LEU A 76 -3.59 1.27 8.46
C LEU A 76 -4.62 0.27 7.94
N VAL A 77 -5.17 0.51 6.76
CA VAL A 77 -6.08 -0.43 6.10
C VAL A 77 -5.49 -0.81 4.76
N ASP A 78 -5.11 -2.08 4.60
CA ASP A 78 -4.75 -2.65 3.30
C ASP A 78 -6.00 -3.25 2.65
N LEU A 79 -6.23 -2.91 1.39
CA LEU A 79 -7.46 -3.23 0.66
C LEU A 79 -7.13 -4.04 -0.59
N PRO A 80 -8.04 -4.93 -1.05
CA PRO A 80 -7.90 -5.58 -2.34
C PRO A 80 -7.74 -4.54 -3.47
N GLY A 81 -6.82 -4.81 -4.39
CA GLY A 81 -6.59 -3.94 -5.55
C GLY A 81 -7.77 -3.94 -6.50
N LEU A 82 -8.12 -2.76 -7.02
CA LEU A 82 -9.18 -2.59 -8.02
C LEU A 82 -8.88 -3.45 -9.26
N THR A 83 -9.88 -4.19 -9.74
CA THR A 83 -9.78 -5.03 -10.95
C THR A 83 -10.76 -4.54 -12.01
N LYS A 84 -10.40 -4.72 -13.29
CA LYS A 84 -11.25 -4.33 -14.43
C LYS A 84 -12.02 -5.50 -15.04
N VAL A 85 -11.59 -6.73 -14.75
CA VAL A 85 -12.16 -7.96 -15.32
C VAL A 85 -12.23 -9.06 -14.27
N ALA A 86 -13.31 -9.84 -14.30
CA ALA A 86 -13.40 -11.09 -13.57
C ALA A 86 -12.50 -12.14 -14.23
N VAL A 87 -11.74 -12.88 -13.43
CA VAL A 87 -11.00 -14.05 -13.92
C VAL A 87 -11.79 -15.33 -13.67
N GLU A 88 -11.44 -16.40 -14.36
CA GLU A 88 -12.09 -17.71 -14.22
C GLU A 88 -12.22 -18.14 -12.73
N GLY A 89 -13.44 -18.46 -12.32
CA GLY A 89 -13.81 -18.83 -10.95
C GLY A 89 -14.22 -17.66 -10.04
N GLN A 90 -14.26 -16.42 -10.53
CA GLN A 90 -14.81 -15.27 -9.81
C GLN A 90 -16.24 -14.93 -10.29
N PRO A 91 -17.09 -14.38 -9.41
CA PRO A 91 -18.39 -13.86 -9.82
C PRO A 91 -18.24 -12.66 -10.75
N GLU A 92 -19.21 -12.44 -11.63
CA GLU A 92 -19.23 -11.25 -12.50
C GLU A 92 -19.29 -9.94 -11.70
N SER A 93 -19.88 -9.97 -10.50
CA SER A 93 -19.97 -8.84 -9.58
C SER A 93 -18.65 -8.43 -8.93
N ILE A 94 -17.59 -9.24 -9.05
CA ILE A 94 -16.33 -9.07 -8.30
C ILE A 94 -15.75 -7.65 -8.42
N VAL A 95 -15.85 -7.04 -9.60
CA VAL A 95 -15.36 -5.67 -9.85
C VAL A 95 -16.10 -4.67 -8.98
N GLN A 96 -17.44 -4.75 -8.97
CA GLN A 96 -18.29 -3.87 -8.16
C GLN A 96 -18.13 -4.17 -6.67
N ASP A 97 -17.97 -5.44 -6.28
CA ASP A 97 -17.79 -5.85 -4.89
C ASP A 97 -16.49 -5.29 -4.29
N ILE A 98 -15.38 -5.33 -5.05
CA ILE A 98 -14.10 -4.71 -4.65
C ILE A 98 -14.26 -3.19 -4.55
N GLU A 99 -14.90 -2.57 -5.54
CA GLU A 99 -15.08 -1.12 -5.54
C GLU A 99 -15.91 -0.66 -4.33
N ASN A 100 -17.04 -1.31 -4.06
CA ASN A 100 -17.89 -1.03 -2.89
C ASN A 100 -17.13 -1.23 -1.58
N MET A 101 -16.34 -2.31 -1.50
CA MET A 101 -15.49 -2.58 -0.34
C MET A 101 -14.51 -1.44 -0.11
N VAL A 102 -13.77 -1.01 -1.14
CA VAL A 102 -12.83 0.11 -1.04
C VAL A 102 -13.55 1.40 -0.63
N ARG A 103 -14.67 1.74 -1.29
CA ARG A 103 -15.48 2.94 -0.98
C ARG A 103 -15.88 3.01 0.48
N SER A 104 -16.33 1.90 1.06
CA SER A 104 -16.76 1.85 2.47
C SER A 104 -15.69 2.29 3.49
N TYR A 105 -14.40 2.19 3.13
CA TYR A 105 -13.30 2.69 3.95
C TYR A 105 -12.93 4.14 3.62
N ILE A 106 -12.86 4.49 2.33
CA ILE A 106 -12.36 5.80 1.90
C ILE A 106 -13.41 6.92 1.93
N GLU A 107 -14.70 6.62 2.02
CA GLU A 107 -15.77 7.61 2.19
C GLU A 107 -15.75 8.28 3.57
N LYS A 108 -15.11 7.64 4.57
CA LYS A 108 -15.01 8.19 5.92
C LYS A 108 -14.13 9.46 5.89
N PRO A 109 -14.61 10.61 6.41
CA PRO A 109 -13.83 11.86 6.38
C PRO A 109 -12.50 11.76 7.15
N ASN A 110 -12.47 10.99 8.24
CA ASN A 110 -11.26 10.75 9.03
C ASN A 110 -10.43 9.59 8.46
N CYS A 111 -10.06 9.69 7.18
CA CYS A 111 -9.24 8.72 6.47
C CYS A 111 -8.34 9.43 5.46
N ILE A 112 -7.03 9.19 5.58
CA ILE A 112 -6.04 9.59 4.58
C ILE A 112 -6.03 8.54 3.47
N ILE A 113 -6.19 9.00 2.23
CA ILE A 113 -6.18 8.16 1.03
C ILE A 113 -4.78 8.22 0.41
N LEU A 114 -4.11 7.07 0.34
CA LEU A 114 -2.92 6.92 -0.49
C LEU A 114 -3.34 6.42 -1.88
N ALA A 115 -3.45 7.33 -2.84
CA ALA A 115 -3.79 7.00 -4.22
C ALA A 115 -2.56 6.45 -4.96
N ILE A 116 -2.36 5.13 -4.84
CA ILE A 116 -1.20 4.43 -5.38
C ILE A 116 -1.39 4.16 -6.87
N SER A 117 -0.50 4.70 -7.71
CA SER A 117 -0.48 4.47 -9.16
C SER A 117 0.88 3.94 -9.60
N PRO A 118 0.94 2.98 -10.53
CA PRO A 118 2.20 2.56 -11.14
C PRO A 118 2.65 3.57 -12.22
N ALA A 119 3.93 3.90 -12.25
CA ALA A 119 4.53 4.87 -13.17
C ALA A 119 4.62 4.35 -14.62
N ASN A 120 4.64 3.03 -14.79
CA ASN A 120 4.72 2.38 -16.09
C ASN A 120 3.36 2.23 -16.78
N GLN A 121 2.34 2.96 -16.32
CA GLN A 121 1.01 3.04 -16.92
C GLN A 121 0.56 4.50 -16.95
N ASP A 122 -0.31 4.83 -17.89
CA ASP A 122 -0.87 6.17 -18.00
C ASP A 122 -1.69 6.53 -16.76
N LEU A 123 -1.32 7.65 -16.13
CA LEU A 123 -1.99 8.14 -14.93
C LEU A 123 -3.49 8.42 -15.16
N ALA A 124 -3.86 8.79 -16.39
CA ALA A 124 -5.25 9.01 -16.79
C ALA A 124 -6.13 7.76 -16.66
N THR A 125 -5.51 6.57 -16.62
CA THR A 125 -6.21 5.28 -16.47
C THR A 125 -6.22 4.75 -15.04
N SER A 126 -5.69 5.52 -14.08
CA SER A 126 -5.57 5.13 -12.68
C SER A 126 -6.92 5.13 -11.98
N ASP A 127 -7.40 3.93 -11.63
CA ASP A 127 -8.63 3.76 -10.87
C ASP A 127 -8.50 4.33 -9.44
N ALA A 128 -7.30 4.29 -8.85
CA ALA A 128 -7.03 4.86 -7.53
C ALA A 128 -7.26 6.38 -7.50
N ILE A 129 -6.84 7.08 -8.56
CA ILE A 129 -7.02 8.53 -8.69
C ILE A 129 -8.47 8.89 -9.01
N LYS A 130 -9.13 8.09 -9.85
CA LYS A 130 -10.56 8.24 -10.14
C LYS A 130 -11.38 8.14 -8.86
N ILE A 131 -11.25 7.04 -8.12
CA ILE A 131 -12.08 6.79 -6.93
C ILE A 131 -11.76 7.76 -5.79
N SER A 132 -10.49 8.17 -5.62
CA SER A 132 -10.11 9.14 -4.59
C SER A 132 -10.75 10.51 -4.86
N ARG A 133 -10.81 10.96 -6.12
CA ARG A 133 -11.44 12.24 -6.47
C ARG A 133 -12.94 12.26 -6.28
N GLU A 134 -13.61 11.12 -6.43
CA GLU A 134 -15.05 11.04 -6.21
C GLU A 134 -15.42 11.21 -4.72
N VAL A 135 -14.60 10.67 -3.81
CA VAL A 135 -14.83 10.75 -2.36
C VAL A 135 -14.11 11.91 -1.66
N ASP A 136 -13.12 12.51 -2.32
CA ASP A 136 -12.35 13.68 -1.88
C ASP A 136 -12.11 14.66 -3.05
N PRO A 137 -13.16 15.36 -3.53
CA PRO A 137 -13.05 16.25 -4.70
C PRO A 137 -12.09 17.43 -4.50
N THR A 138 -11.94 17.89 -3.25
CA THR A 138 -11.02 18.97 -2.88
C THR A 138 -9.59 18.48 -2.72
N GLY A 139 -9.36 17.17 -2.59
CA GLY A 139 -8.03 16.57 -2.42
C GLY A 139 -7.42 16.83 -1.04
N GLU A 140 -8.22 17.10 -0.01
CA GLU A 140 -7.75 17.52 1.32
C GLU A 140 -7.13 16.39 2.14
N ARG A 141 -7.40 15.15 1.75
CA ARG A 141 -6.94 13.95 2.45
C ARG A 141 -6.38 12.90 1.50
N THR A 142 -6.08 13.29 0.25
CA THR A 142 -5.55 12.39 -0.79
C THR A 142 -4.10 12.70 -1.12
N LEU A 143 -3.21 11.74 -0.91
CA LEU A 143 -1.81 11.80 -1.33
C LEU A 143 -1.58 10.88 -2.54
N GLY A 144 -0.90 11.41 -3.56
CA GLY A 144 -0.49 10.63 -4.73
C GLY A 144 0.81 9.91 -4.47
N VAL A 145 0.81 8.58 -4.63
CA VAL A 145 2.02 7.75 -4.51
C VAL A 145 2.29 7.08 -5.85
N LEU A 146 3.46 7.35 -6.42
CA LEU A 146 3.86 6.79 -7.71
C LEU A 146 4.86 5.66 -7.50
N THR A 147 4.49 4.44 -7.88
CA THR A 147 5.30 3.22 -7.70
C THR A 147 5.91 2.75 -9.01
N LYS A 148 6.87 1.81 -8.96
CA LYS A 148 7.45 1.17 -10.17
C LYS A 148 8.09 2.16 -11.16
N ILE A 149 8.63 3.26 -10.65
CA ILE A 149 9.33 4.28 -11.46
C ILE A 149 10.58 3.67 -12.13
N ASP A 150 11.19 2.68 -11.49
CA ASP A 150 12.29 1.87 -12.01
C ASP A 150 11.90 0.99 -13.22
N LEU A 151 10.61 0.78 -13.48
CA LEU A 151 10.09 -0.06 -14.56
C LEU A 151 9.49 0.75 -15.71
N MET A 152 9.74 2.06 -15.77
CA MET A 152 9.31 2.90 -16.90
C MET A 152 10.09 2.55 -18.17
N ASP A 153 9.44 2.75 -19.31
CA ASP A 153 10.05 2.49 -20.61
C ASP A 153 11.21 3.47 -20.86
N LYS A 154 12.30 2.96 -21.44
CA LYS A 154 13.47 3.79 -21.75
C LYS A 154 13.08 4.93 -22.68
N GLY A 155 13.46 6.15 -22.30
CA GLY A 155 13.09 7.38 -23.02
C GLY A 155 11.84 8.06 -22.47
N THR A 156 11.22 7.50 -21.43
CA THR A 156 10.17 8.15 -20.64
C THR A 156 10.62 8.38 -19.20
N ASP A 157 10.03 9.35 -18.54
CA ASP A 157 10.25 9.64 -17.12
C ASP A 157 8.95 10.13 -16.45
N ALA A 158 8.95 10.16 -15.12
CA ALA A 158 7.82 10.59 -14.31
C ALA A 158 7.98 12.01 -13.74
N VAL A 159 8.94 12.81 -14.22
CA VAL A 159 9.28 14.10 -13.60
C VAL A 159 8.08 15.04 -13.58
N ASP A 160 7.34 15.16 -14.68
CA ASP A 160 6.17 16.05 -14.75
C ASP A 160 5.03 15.61 -13.82
N ILE A 161 4.87 14.31 -13.56
CA ILE A 161 3.92 13.80 -12.58
C ILE A 161 4.41 14.14 -11.16
N LEU A 162 5.67 13.84 -10.86
CA LEU A 162 6.26 14.05 -9.54
C LEU A 162 6.34 15.54 -9.15
N GLU A 163 6.48 16.44 -10.13
CA GLU A 163 6.43 17.89 -9.94
C GLU A 163 5.01 18.45 -9.93
N GLY A 164 3.99 17.60 -10.15
CA GLY A 164 2.58 17.99 -10.14
C GLY A 164 2.15 18.83 -11.35
N LYS A 165 2.90 18.78 -12.46
CA LYS A 165 2.60 19.45 -13.72
C LYS A 165 1.56 18.67 -14.53
N SER A 166 1.73 17.35 -14.67
CA SER A 166 0.78 16.50 -15.41
C SER A 166 -0.56 16.34 -14.68
N TYR A 167 -0.51 16.18 -13.36
CA TYR A 167 -1.70 16.05 -12.53
C TYR A 167 -1.49 16.67 -11.16
N ARG A 168 -2.16 17.79 -10.92
CA ARG A 168 -2.03 18.54 -9.68
C ARG A 168 -2.88 17.92 -8.56
N LEU A 169 -2.22 17.66 -7.43
CA LEU A 169 -2.84 17.33 -6.14
C LEU A 169 -2.56 18.45 -5.14
N LYS A 170 -3.31 18.51 -4.03
CA LYS A 170 -3.03 19.45 -2.94
C LYS A 170 -1.71 19.13 -2.24
N PHE A 171 -1.41 17.84 -2.07
CA PHE A 171 -0.13 17.36 -1.55
C PHE A 171 0.81 16.99 -2.71
N PRO A 172 2.13 17.21 -2.57
CA PRO A 172 3.11 16.78 -3.56
C PRO A 172 3.04 15.27 -3.80
N TRP A 173 3.31 14.86 -5.04
CA TRP A 173 3.48 13.45 -5.37
C TRP A 173 4.75 12.89 -4.71
N VAL A 174 4.68 11.65 -4.26
CA VAL A 174 5.84 10.92 -3.74
C VAL A 174 6.09 9.67 -4.57
N GLY A 175 7.26 9.62 -5.19
CA GLY A 175 7.75 8.45 -5.91
C GLY A 175 8.38 7.45 -4.95
N VAL A 176 8.10 6.15 -5.13
CA VAL A 176 8.67 5.06 -4.34
C VAL A 176 9.16 3.91 -5.23
N VAL A 177 10.26 3.29 -4.83
CA VAL A 177 10.84 2.12 -5.49
C VAL A 177 10.82 0.95 -4.52
N ASN A 178 9.91 0.02 -4.78
CA ASN A 178 9.70 -1.16 -3.95
C ASN A 178 10.55 -2.35 -4.43
N ARG A 179 10.59 -3.40 -3.62
CA ARG A 179 11.22 -4.67 -4.01
C ARG A 179 10.54 -5.25 -5.26
N SER A 180 11.35 -5.70 -6.21
CA SER A 180 10.87 -6.47 -7.35
C SER A 180 10.45 -7.89 -6.93
N GLN A 181 9.75 -8.61 -7.80
CA GLN A 181 9.42 -10.02 -7.54
C GLN A 181 10.68 -10.88 -7.33
N ALA A 182 11.77 -10.61 -8.05
CA ALA A 182 13.04 -11.30 -7.88
C ALA A 182 13.65 -11.04 -6.49
N ASP A 183 13.52 -9.82 -5.97
CA ASP A 183 13.97 -9.48 -4.63
C ASP A 183 13.14 -10.16 -3.54
N ILE A 184 11.83 -10.25 -3.75
CA ILE A 184 10.92 -10.96 -2.84
C ILE A 184 11.30 -12.44 -2.79
N ASN A 185 11.54 -13.08 -3.94
CA ASN A 185 11.93 -14.48 -4.02
C ASN A 185 13.30 -14.73 -3.35
N LYS A 186 14.21 -13.75 -3.39
CA LYS A 186 15.52 -13.79 -2.71
C LYS A 186 15.47 -13.34 -1.25
N ASN A 187 14.29 -13.04 -0.71
CA ASN A 187 14.09 -12.52 0.65
C ASN A 187 14.99 -11.30 0.97
N VAL A 188 15.17 -10.38 0.01
CA VAL A 188 15.94 -9.16 0.24
C VAL A 188 15.31 -8.38 1.40
N ASP A 189 16.17 -8.01 2.35
CA ASP A 189 15.76 -7.30 3.56
C ASP A 189 15.28 -5.86 3.25
N MET A 190 14.55 -5.28 4.20
CA MET A 190 14.00 -3.93 4.04
C MET A 190 15.07 -2.83 4.07
N ILE A 191 16.22 -3.06 4.71
CA ILE A 191 17.31 -2.08 4.85
C ILE A 191 18.00 -1.89 3.49
N ALA A 192 18.32 -2.99 2.82
CA ALA A 192 18.85 -3.05 1.47
C ALA A 192 17.85 -2.50 0.45
N ALA A 193 16.55 -2.78 0.60
CA ALA A 193 15.51 -2.19 -0.24
C ALA A 193 15.49 -0.65 -0.12
N ARG A 194 15.47 -0.10 1.10
CA ARG A 194 15.53 1.35 1.35
C ARG A 194 16.82 1.99 0.85
N ARG A 195 17.96 1.30 0.99
CA ARG A 195 19.23 1.78 0.46
C ARG A 195 19.16 1.90 -1.07
N ARG A 196 18.68 0.86 -1.76
CA ARG A 196 18.49 0.88 -3.22
C ARG A 196 17.53 1.96 -3.69
N GLU A 197 16.43 2.17 -2.97
CA GLU A 197 15.48 3.26 -3.28
C GLU A 197 16.16 4.63 -3.22
N ARG A 198 16.94 4.91 -2.18
CA ARG A 198 17.69 6.17 -2.06
C ARG A 198 18.76 6.31 -3.14
N GLU A 199 19.49 5.24 -3.42
CA GLU A 199 20.50 5.20 -4.49
C GLU A 199 19.86 5.45 -5.86
N TYR A 200 18.68 4.88 -6.14
CA TYR A 200 17.95 5.10 -7.39
C TYR A 200 17.67 6.59 -7.61
N PHE A 201 16.96 7.24 -6.68
CA PHE A 201 16.61 8.65 -6.84
C PHE A 201 17.83 9.59 -6.83
N ALA A 202 18.91 9.23 -6.13
CA ALA A 202 20.12 10.04 -6.11
C ALA A 202 20.99 9.89 -7.38
N SER A 203 21.03 8.69 -7.96
CA SER A 203 21.89 8.38 -9.10
C SER A 203 21.24 8.66 -10.44
N THR A 204 19.93 8.45 -10.59
CA THR A 204 19.17 8.69 -11.83
C THR A 204 19.12 10.19 -12.16
N PRO A 205 19.71 10.64 -13.29
CA PRO A 205 19.84 12.05 -13.63
C PRO A 205 18.52 12.84 -13.59
N GLU A 206 17.45 12.25 -14.10
CA GLU A 206 16.13 12.85 -14.24
C GLU A 206 15.46 13.13 -12.89
N TYR A 207 15.77 12.35 -11.86
CA TYR A 207 15.13 12.45 -10.54
C TYR A 207 16.04 13.04 -9.45
N ARG A 208 17.31 13.30 -9.75
CA ARG A 208 18.33 13.71 -8.77
C ARG A 208 17.92 14.95 -7.99
N HIS A 209 17.33 15.95 -8.64
CA HIS A 209 16.87 17.17 -7.99
C HIS A 209 15.66 16.94 -7.06
N LEU A 210 14.89 15.87 -7.31
CA LEU A 210 13.73 15.49 -6.51
C LEU A 210 14.09 14.53 -5.37
N ALA A 211 15.29 13.95 -5.35
CA ALA A 211 15.66 12.84 -4.46
C ALA A 211 15.35 13.07 -2.97
N HIS A 212 15.49 14.31 -2.48
CA HIS A 212 15.21 14.68 -1.09
C HIS A 212 13.71 14.62 -0.70
N ARG A 213 12.81 14.58 -1.68
CA ARG A 213 11.34 14.47 -1.52
C ARG A 213 10.76 13.15 -2.04
N MET A 214 11.62 12.17 -2.32
CA MET A 214 11.23 10.86 -2.83
C MET A 214 11.53 9.77 -1.83
N GLY A 215 10.93 8.61 -2.06
CA GLY A 215 11.14 7.39 -1.31
C GLY A 215 10.18 7.18 -0.14
N SER A 216 10.10 5.93 0.29
CA SER A 216 9.23 5.45 1.36
C SER A 216 9.51 6.14 2.72
N GLU A 217 10.76 6.50 3.00
CA GLU A 217 11.12 7.26 4.21
C GLU A 217 10.56 8.69 4.20
N HIS A 218 10.54 9.35 3.03
CA HIS A 218 9.95 10.68 2.89
C HIS A 218 8.43 10.60 3.02
N LEU A 219 7.80 9.61 2.35
CA LEU A 219 6.36 9.37 2.46
C LEU A 219 5.94 9.17 3.92
N ALA A 220 6.67 8.36 4.69
CA ALA A 220 6.38 8.13 6.10
C ALA A 220 6.46 9.42 6.94
N LYS A 221 7.43 10.31 6.67
CA LYS A 221 7.54 11.62 7.34
C LYS A 221 6.42 12.59 6.96
N MET A 222 5.87 12.47 5.77
CA MET A 222 4.71 13.29 5.37
C MET A 222 3.41 12.85 6.05
N LEU A 223 3.35 11.60 6.51
CA LEU A 223 2.18 11.01 7.18
C LEU A 223 2.25 11.09 8.71
N SER A 224 3.39 11.51 9.27
CA SER A 224 3.63 11.68 10.71
C SER A 224 3.34 13.10 11.18
#